data_AF-A0A4P2VIP1-F1
#
_entry.id   AF-A0A4P2VIP1-F1
#
_cell.length_a   1.000
_cell.length_b   1.000
_cell.length_c   1.000
_cell.angle_alpha   90.00
_cell.angle_beta   90.00
_cell.angle_gamma   90.00
#
_symmetry.space_group_name_H-M   'P 1'
#
loop_
_entity.id
_entity.type
_entity.pdbx_description
1 polymer ?
#
loop_
_entity_poly.entity_id
_entity_poly.type
_entity_poly.pdbx_seq_one_letter_code
_entity_poly.pdbx_strand_id
1 'polypeptide(L)'
;MAPEIHNILEVFERMSLDDKAYLTFSNEENMQVCLSYHKQTDQRNWSIWFSVNEEASRQTISVNHLQSVLKAFKVHEDLFITEISGLLLLQTAFADEFIRQMVELFGNEKVQKSILATQNFMDELSIQMRRYILELDGENTAKRKNKKTFKIVK
;
A
#
# COMPACT_ATOMS: atom_id res chain seq x y z
N MET A 1 -14.71 0.12 16.28
CA MET A 1 -13.36 0.71 16.40
C MET A 1 -12.91 1.06 15.00
N ALA A 2 -12.48 2.29 14.77
CA ALA A 2 -11.85 2.66 13.49
C ALA A 2 -10.50 1.90 13.37
N PRO A 3 -10.11 1.46 12.16
CA PRO A 3 -8.80 0.84 11.96
C PRO A 3 -7.69 1.86 12.21
N GLU A 4 -6.53 1.40 12.70
CA GLU A 4 -5.36 2.27 12.81
C GLU A 4 -4.92 2.76 11.42
N ILE A 5 -4.51 4.03 11.32
CA ILE A 5 -4.10 4.65 10.05
C ILE A 5 -3.00 3.86 9.33
N HIS A 6 -2.07 3.25 10.08
CA HIS A 6 -0.99 2.46 9.48
C HIS A 6 -1.52 1.22 8.74
N ASN A 7 -2.44 0.49 9.38
CA ASN A 7 -2.99 -0.74 8.81
C ASN A 7 -3.82 -0.44 7.56
N ILE A 8 -4.65 0.61 7.58
CA ILE A 8 -5.46 0.96 6.41
C ILE A 8 -4.59 1.46 5.25
N LEU A 9 -3.52 2.19 5.53
CA LEU A 9 -2.57 2.66 4.52
C LEU A 9 -1.80 1.50 3.89
N GLU A 10 -1.32 0.55 4.68
CA GLU A 10 -0.62 -0.64 4.17
C GLU A 10 -1.54 -1.45 3.25
N VAL A 11 -2.80 -1.65 3.66
CA VAL A 11 -3.81 -2.32 2.84
C VAL A 11 -4.08 -1.53 1.56
N PHE A 12 -4.26 -0.21 1.65
CA PHE A 12 -4.51 0.65 0.50
C PHE A 12 -3.38 0.58 -0.52
N GLU A 13 -2.13 0.74 -0.09
CA GLU A 13 -0.99 0.70 -1.00
C GLU A 13 -0.80 -0.66 -1.69
N ARG A 14 -1.13 -1.74 -0.98
CA ARG A 14 -1.02 -3.12 -1.52
C ARG A 14 -2.17 -3.46 -2.46
N MET A 15 -3.40 -3.12 -2.07
CA MET A 15 -4.62 -3.62 -2.70
C MET A 15 -5.30 -2.62 -3.64
N SER A 16 -4.92 -1.34 -3.60
CA SER A 16 -5.54 -0.36 -4.51
C SER A 16 -5.30 -0.76 -5.96
N LEU A 17 -6.42 -0.86 -6.68
CA LEU A 17 -6.45 -1.09 -8.13
C LEU A 17 -6.06 0.17 -8.91
N ASP A 18 -6.20 1.34 -8.29
CA ASP A 18 -5.91 2.62 -8.94
C ASP A 18 -4.42 2.97 -8.83
N ASP A 19 -3.82 3.35 -9.96
CA ASP A 19 -2.44 3.86 -10.00
C ASP A 19 -2.31 5.25 -9.41
N LYS A 20 -3.43 5.98 -9.32
CA LYS A 20 -3.51 7.33 -8.76
C LYS A 20 -4.80 7.48 -7.97
N ALA A 21 -4.71 8.06 -6.78
CA ALA A 21 -5.89 8.49 -6.03
C ALA A 21 -5.72 9.95 -5.63
N TYR A 22 -6.81 10.71 -5.64
CA TYR A 22 -6.83 12.11 -5.25
C TYR A 22 -7.91 12.33 -4.20
N LEU A 23 -7.54 13.02 -3.14
CA LEU A 23 -8.39 13.27 -1.97
C LEU A 23 -8.30 14.74 -1.61
N THR A 24 -9.41 15.30 -1.17
CA THR A 24 -9.46 16.68 -0.70
C THR A 24 -10.17 16.73 0.64
N PHE A 25 -9.55 17.43 1.60
CA PHE A 25 -10.07 17.59 2.95
C PHE A 25 -10.15 19.07 3.29
N SER A 26 -11.12 19.45 4.11
CA SER A 26 -11.06 20.72 4.83
C SER A 26 -10.29 20.49 6.12
N ASN A 27 -9.27 21.29 6.39
CA ASN A 27 -8.57 21.25 7.67
C ASN A 27 -9.33 22.02 8.77
N GLU A 28 -8.83 21.97 10.00
CA GLU A 28 -9.41 22.69 11.15
C GLU A 28 -9.55 24.22 10.96
N GLU A 29 -8.79 24.81 10.03
CA GLU A 29 -8.81 26.24 9.72
C GLU A 29 -9.68 26.56 8.49
N ASN A 30 -10.47 25.61 8.01
CA ASN A 30 -11.28 25.69 6.79
C ASN A 30 -10.47 25.94 5.51
N MET A 31 -9.19 25.59 5.51
CA MET A 31 -8.35 25.55 4.32
C MET A 31 -8.46 24.19 3.64
N GLN A 32 -8.55 24.19 2.32
CA GLN A 32 -8.58 22.96 1.53
C GLN A 32 -7.17 22.36 1.42
N VAL A 33 -7.03 21.12 1.88
CA VAL A 33 -5.83 20.30 1.78
C VAL A 33 -6.05 19.23 0.73
N CYS A 34 -5.10 19.11 -0.18
CA CYS A 34 -5.12 18.18 -1.29
C CYS A 34 -4.10 17.08 -1.02
N LEU A 35 -4.50 15.83 -1.23
CA LEU A 35 -3.64 14.66 -1.14
C LEU A 35 -3.71 13.88 -2.45
N SER A 36 -2.56 13.49 -2.97
CA SER A 36 -2.48 12.58 -4.11
C SER A 36 -1.59 11.39 -3.79
N TYR A 37 -2.13 10.19 -4.02
CA TYR A 37 -1.35 8.96 -4.05
C TYR A 37 -0.94 8.63 -5.48
N HIS A 38 0.30 8.19 -5.65
CA HIS A 38 0.83 7.69 -6.92
C HIS A 38 1.54 6.37 -6.70
N LYS A 39 1.07 5.34 -7.41
CA LYS A 39 1.69 4.02 -7.53
C LYS A 39 2.47 3.96 -8.84
N GLN A 40 3.79 3.89 -8.74
CA GLN A 40 4.67 3.52 -9.84
C GLN A 40 5.24 2.13 -9.55
N THR A 41 5.74 1.44 -10.57
CA THR A 41 6.22 0.05 -10.52
C THR A 41 7.15 -0.23 -9.33
N ASP A 42 8.01 0.73 -8.98
CA ASP A 42 8.99 0.58 -7.89
C ASP A 42 8.82 1.60 -6.74
N GLN A 43 7.86 2.53 -6.83
CA GLN A 43 7.70 3.60 -5.84
C GLN A 43 6.23 3.93 -5.55
N ARG A 44 5.93 4.10 -4.26
CA ARG A 44 4.62 4.52 -3.77
C ARG A 44 4.81 5.80 -2.99
N ASN A 45 4.27 6.89 -3.52
CA ASN A 45 4.48 8.21 -2.97
C ASN A 45 3.14 8.90 -2.72
N TRP A 46 3.06 9.60 -1.60
CA TRP A 46 1.98 10.52 -1.30
C TRP A 46 2.49 11.93 -1.53
N SER A 47 1.67 12.79 -2.14
CA SER A 47 1.88 14.24 -2.12
C SER A 47 0.76 14.89 -1.35
N ILE A 48 1.08 15.92 -0.57
CA ILE A 48 0.12 16.72 0.19
C ILE A 48 0.45 18.21 0.06
N TRP A 49 -0.57 19.05 -0.11
CA TRP A 49 -0.44 20.49 -0.27
C TRP A 49 -1.72 21.22 0.13
N PHE A 50 -1.62 22.54 0.36
CA PHE A 50 -2.78 23.41 0.45
C PHE A 50 -3.21 23.83 -0.95
N SER A 51 -4.51 23.74 -1.25
CA SER A 51 -5.11 24.14 -2.53
C SER A 51 -4.76 25.58 -2.92
N VAL A 52 -4.67 26.48 -1.92
CA VAL A 52 -4.38 27.90 -2.12
C VAL A 52 -2.94 28.20 -2.56
N ASN A 53 -2.00 27.27 -2.35
CA ASN A 53 -0.59 27.48 -2.69
C ASN A 53 0.14 26.15 -2.86
N GLU A 54 -0.09 25.48 -3.99
CA GLU A 54 0.55 24.19 -4.30
C GLU A 54 2.08 24.31 -4.32
N GLU A 55 2.62 25.28 -5.07
CA GLU A 55 4.06 25.38 -5.32
C GLU A 55 4.89 25.51 -4.05
N ALA A 56 4.40 26.26 -3.06
CA ALA A 56 5.13 26.48 -1.81
C ALA A 56 4.86 25.42 -0.74
N SER A 57 3.73 24.71 -0.79
CA SER A 57 3.30 23.81 0.29
C SER A 57 3.39 22.33 -0.05
N ARG A 58 3.61 21.98 -1.33
CA ARG A 58 3.64 20.59 -1.78
C ARG A 58 4.81 19.82 -1.17
N GLN A 59 4.48 18.73 -0.49
CA GLN A 59 5.43 17.79 0.10
C GLN A 59 5.18 16.40 -0.48
N THR A 60 6.23 15.74 -0.96
CA THR A 60 6.18 14.33 -1.36
C THR A 60 6.76 13.48 -0.25
N ILE A 61 5.99 12.51 0.24
CA ILE A 61 6.30 11.72 1.43
C ILE A 61 5.99 10.24 1.22
N SER A 62 6.71 9.41 1.96
CA SER A 62 6.38 7.99 2.07
C SER A 62 5.29 7.75 3.11
N VAL A 63 4.68 6.57 3.04
CA VAL A 63 3.59 6.15 3.94
C VAL A 63 3.93 6.31 5.43
N ASN A 64 5.19 6.08 5.80
CA ASN A 64 5.66 6.13 7.19
C ASN A 64 5.56 7.54 7.80
N HIS A 65 5.58 8.59 6.97
CA HIS A 65 5.50 9.97 7.43
C HIS A 65 4.10 10.57 7.29
N LEU A 66 3.19 9.91 6.57
CA LEU A 66 1.88 10.45 6.21
C LEU A 66 1.07 10.90 7.44
N GLN A 67 1.03 10.09 8.50
CA GLN A 67 0.30 10.46 9.72
C GLN A 67 0.85 11.75 10.36
N SER A 68 2.17 11.91 10.41
CA SER A 68 2.79 13.11 10.98
C SER A 68 2.50 14.36 10.15
N VAL A 69 2.45 14.21 8.83
CA VAL A 69 2.17 15.32 7.92
C VAL A 69 0.69 15.69 7.90
N LEU A 70 -0.23 14.72 7.97
CA LEU A 70 -1.65 14.99 8.16
C LEU A 70 -1.91 15.86 9.41
N LYS A 71 -1.22 15.56 10.53
CA LYS A 71 -1.28 16.37 11.75
C LYS A 71 -0.73 17.79 11.53
N ALA A 72 0.38 17.94 10.79
CA ALA A 72 0.95 19.24 10.47
C ALA A 72 0.01 20.11 9.60
N PHE A 73 -0.73 19.49 8.67
CA PHE A 73 -1.74 20.14 7.85
C PHE A 73 -3.10 20.32 8.56
N LYS A 74 -3.22 19.86 9.82
CA LYS A 74 -4.44 19.88 10.64
C LYS A 74 -5.62 19.15 9.98
N VAL A 75 -5.33 18.04 9.30
CA VAL A 75 -6.36 17.14 8.76
C VAL A 75 -6.76 16.14 9.84
N HIS A 76 -8.06 16.01 10.11
CA HIS A 76 -8.55 15.02 11.08
C HIS A 76 -8.29 13.60 10.56
N GLU A 77 -7.59 12.80 11.38
CA GLU A 77 -7.21 11.42 11.06
C GLU A 77 -8.43 10.54 10.79
N ASP A 78 -9.52 10.72 11.54
CA ASP A 78 -10.77 9.95 11.36
C ASP A 78 -11.45 10.21 10.01
N LEU A 79 -11.40 11.46 9.52
CA LEU A 79 -11.92 11.80 8.20
C LEU A 79 -11.08 11.14 7.10
N PHE A 80 -9.75 11.21 7.24
CA PHE A 80 -8.84 10.56 6.31
C PHE A 80 -9.06 9.04 6.25
N ILE A 81 -9.15 8.38 7.41
CA ILE A 81 -9.40 6.93 7.49
C ILE A 81 -10.73 6.58 6.84
N THR A 82 -11.77 7.39 7.05
CA THR A 82 -13.10 7.17 6.48
C THR A 82 -13.07 7.25 4.96
N GLU A 83 -12.41 8.25 4.39
CA GLU A 83 -12.29 8.40 2.92
C GLU A 83 -11.51 7.25 2.29
N ILE A 84 -10.35 6.88 2.85
CA ILE A 84 -9.55 5.76 2.35
C ILE A 84 -10.33 4.45 2.44
N SER A 85 -11.04 4.23 3.55
CA SER A 85 -11.88 3.04 3.72
C SER A 85 -13.01 3.03 2.69
N GLY A 86 -13.62 4.17 2.40
CA GLY A 86 -14.64 4.33 1.37
C GLY A 86 -14.13 3.93 -0.01
N LEU A 87 -12.93 4.37 -0.39
CA LEU A 87 -12.30 3.97 -1.66
C LEU A 87 -12.08 2.44 -1.75
N LEU A 88 -11.56 1.83 -0.69
CA LEU A 88 -11.33 0.37 -0.65
C LEU A 88 -12.64 -0.43 -0.72
N LEU A 89 -13.67 0.02 -0.02
CA LEU A 89 -14.98 -0.61 -0.06
C LEU A 89 -15.64 -0.47 -1.44
N LEU A 90 -15.47 0.68 -2.10
CA LEU A 90 -15.96 0.89 -3.46
C LEU A 90 -15.28 -0.04 -4.45
N GLN A 91 -13.95 -0.17 -4.38
CA GLN A 91 -13.20 -1.12 -5.20
C GLN A 91 -13.65 -2.57 -4.96
N THR A 92 -13.95 -2.93 -3.72
CA THR A 92 -14.49 -4.25 -3.36
C THR A 92 -15.86 -4.48 -3.98
N ALA A 93 -16.76 -3.50 -3.90
CA ALA A 93 -18.09 -3.59 -4.50
C ALA A 93 -18.03 -3.76 -6.03
N PHE A 94 -17.12 -3.05 -6.71
CA PHE A 94 -16.90 -3.24 -8.14
C PHE A 94 -16.33 -4.63 -8.46
N ALA A 95 -15.42 -5.15 -7.64
CA ALA A 95 -14.88 -6.49 -7.83
C ALA A 95 -15.96 -7.57 -7.67
N ASP A 96 -16.84 -7.43 -6.68
CA ASP A 96 -17.97 -8.35 -6.47
C ASP A 96 -18.96 -8.32 -7.64
N GLU A 97 -19.32 -7.11 -8.11
CA GLU A 97 -20.18 -6.94 -9.28
C GLU A 97 -19.53 -7.52 -10.55
N PHE A 98 -18.23 -7.31 -10.75
CA PHE A 98 -17.49 -7.92 -11.84
C PHE A 98 -17.54 -9.46 -11.76
N ILE A 99 -17.29 -10.04 -10.59
CA ILE A 99 -17.39 -11.50 -10.40
C ILE A 99 -18.79 -11.99 -10.75
N ARG A 100 -19.84 -11.28 -10.30
CA ARG A 100 -21.23 -11.63 -10.61
C ARG A 100 -21.49 -11.67 -12.12
N GLN A 101 -21.10 -10.61 -12.84
CA GLN A 101 -21.24 -10.54 -14.30
C GLN A 101 -20.47 -11.66 -15.01
N MET A 102 -19.26 -11.98 -14.54
CA MET A 102 -18.46 -13.08 -15.10
C MET A 102 -19.09 -14.45 -14.82
N VAL A 103 -19.70 -14.65 -13.65
CA VAL A 103 -20.43 -15.88 -13.31
C VAL A 103 -21.65 -16.05 -14.22
N GLU A 104 -22.38 -14.98 -14.51
CA GLU A 104 -23.52 -15.00 -15.43
C GLU A 104 -23.08 -15.39 -16.86
N LEU A 105 -21.93 -14.89 -17.33
CA LEU A 105 -21.43 -15.17 -18.68
C LEU A 105 -20.76 -16.54 -18.85
N PHE A 106 -19.96 -16.97 -17.89
CA PHE A 106 -19.08 -18.13 -18.03
C PHE A 106 -19.48 -19.33 -17.16
N GLY A 107 -20.46 -19.14 -16.27
CA GLY A 107 -20.87 -20.12 -15.28
C GLY A 107 -19.96 -20.14 -14.05
N ASN A 108 -20.55 -20.44 -12.89
CA ASN A 108 -19.89 -20.40 -11.59
C ASN A 108 -18.60 -21.23 -11.51
N GLU A 109 -18.61 -22.45 -12.07
CA GLU A 109 -17.46 -23.36 -11.98
C GLU A 109 -16.18 -22.81 -12.62
N LYS A 110 -16.28 -22.14 -13.78
CA LYS A 110 -15.11 -21.61 -14.48
C LYS A 110 -14.52 -20.42 -13.74
N VAL A 111 -15.37 -19.53 -13.23
CA VAL A 111 -14.94 -18.35 -12.47
C VAL A 111 -14.31 -18.77 -11.15
N GLN A 112 -14.94 -19.69 -10.40
CA GLN A 112 -14.36 -20.21 -9.16
C GLN A 112 -13.01 -20.90 -9.37
N LYS A 113 -12.87 -21.73 -10.42
CA LYS A 113 -11.58 -22.34 -10.77
C LYS A 113 -10.51 -21.29 -11.07
N SER A 114 -10.86 -20.22 -11.78
CA SER A 114 -9.93 -19.11 -12.08
C SER A 114 -9.49 -18.36 -10.81
N ILE A 115 -10.44 -18.02 -9.93
CA ILE A 115 -10.17 -17.35 -8.65
C ILE A 115 -9.27 -18.23 -7.77
N LEU A 116 -9.60 -19.51 -7.61
CA LEU A 116 -8.80 -20.47 -6.83
C LEU A 116 -7.40 -20.65 -7.41
N ALA A 117 -7.27 -20.77 -8.73
CA ALA A 117 -5.96 -20.87 -9.38
C ALA A 117 -5.09 -19.63 -9.13
N THR A 118 -5.71 -18.44 -9.17
CA THR A 118 -5.02 -17.18 -8.89
C THR A 118 -4.59 -17.09 -7.41
N GLN A 119 -5.46 -17.46 -6.48
CA GLN A 119 -5.15 -17.51 -5.05
C GLN A 119 -3.98 -18.46 -4.76
N ASN A 120 -4.04 -19.69 -5.30
CA ASN A 120 -2.97 -20.67 -5.14
C ASN A 120 -1.63 -20.18 -5.71
N PHE A 121 -1.66 -19.50 -6.87
CA PHE A 121 -0.45 -18.90 -7.44
C PHE A 121 0.14 -17.82 -6.54
N MET A 122 -0.69 -16.94 -5.98
CA MET A 122 -0.24 -15.88 -5.08
C MET A 122 0.32 -16.43 -3.75
N ASP A 123 -0.28 -17.49 -3.23
CA ASP A 123 0.21 -18.19 -2.04
C ASP A 123 1.57 -18.87 -2.32
N GLU A 124 1.70 -19.55 -3.45
CA GLU A 124 2.95 -20.17 -3.86
C GLU A 124 4.06 -19.13 -4.08
N LEU A 125 3.74 -18.03 -4.75
CA LEU A 125 4.66 -16.90 -4.94
C LEU A 125 5.10 -16.30 -3.60
N SER A 126 4.18 -16.15 -2.65
CA SER A 126 4.50 -15.67 -1.29
C SER A 126 5.43 -16.63 -0.54
N ILE A 127 5.23 -17.95 -0.68
CA ILE A 127 6.11 -18.96 -0.10
C ILE A 127 7.51 -18.89 -0.73
N GLN A 128 7.60 -18.78 -2.05
CA GLN A 128 8.88 -18.67 -2.78
C GLN A 128 9.64 -17.41 -2.38
N MET A 129 8.95 -16.26 -2.29
CA MET A 129 9.56 -15.01 -1.83
C MET A 129 10.09 -15.12 -0.39
N ARG A 130 9.35 -15.75 0.53
CA ARG A 130 9.83 -16.00 1.90
C ARG A 130 11.06 -16.91 1.92
N ARG A 131 11.08 -17.97 1.12
CA ARG A 131 12.26 -18.85 1.00
C ARG A 131 13.47 -18.10 0.49
N TYR A 132 13.30 -17.30 -0.57
CA TYR A 132 14.36 -16.49 -1.15
C TYR A 132 14.95 -15.47 -0.14
N ILE A 133 14.11 -14.80 0.65
CA ILE A 133 14.57 -13.89 1.71
C ILE A 133 15.36 -14.65 2.79
N LEU A 134 14.87 -15.81 3.24
CA LEU A 134 15.56 -16.64 4.24
C LEU A 134 16.89 -17.20 3.72
N GLU A 135 16.97 -17.56 2.44
CA GLU A 135 18.20 -18.01 1.78
C GLU A 135 19.22 -16.88 1.66
N LEU A 136 18.79 -15.66 1.30
CA LEU A 136 19.64 -14.47 1.29
C LEU A 136 20.22 -14.14 2.68
N ASP A 137 19.42 -14.28 3.75
CA ASP A 137 19.89 -14.10 5.13
C ASP A 137 20.86 -15.23 5.57
N GLY A 138 20.62 -16.45 5.11
CA GLY A 138 21.51 -17.61 5.30
C GLY A 138 22.88 -17.43 4.63
N GLU A 139 22.92 -16.91 3.41
CA GLU A 139 24.19 -16.63 2.71
C GLU A 139 24.97 -15.46 3.34
N ASN A 140 24.27 -14.41 3.79
CA ASN A 140 24.89 -13.26 4.43
C ASN A 140 25.50 -13.59 5.81
N THR A 141 24.87 -14.50 6.55
CA THR A 141 25.42 -15.01 7.82
C THR A 141 26.61 -15.97 7.59
N ALA A 142 26.61 -16.77 6.53
CA ALA A 142 27.73 -17.62 6.15
C ALA A 142 28.97 -16.81 5.71
N LYS A 143 28.80 -15.75 4.91
CA LYS A 143 29.90 -14.86 4.49
C LYS A 143 30.54 -14.08 5.66
N ARG A 144 29.77 -13.73 6.70
CA ARG A 144 30.30 -13.05 7.90
C ARG A 144 31.14 -13.97 8.81
N LYS A 145 30.89 -15.28 8.83
CA LYS A 145 31.70 -16.23 9.63
C LYS A 145 33.08 -16.53 9.02
N ASN A 146 33.22 -16.48 7.69
CA ASN A 146 34.49 -16.78 7.01
C ASN A 146 35.54 -15.65 7.01
N LYS A 147 35.24 -14.44 7.53
CA LYS A 147 36.20 -13.32 7.57
C LYS A 147 37.04 -13.22 8.85
N LYS A 148 36.93 -14.16 9.81
CA LYS A 148 37.56 -14.04 11.14
C LYS A 148 38.78 -14.95 11.41
N THR A 149 39.44 -15.48 10.38
CA THR A 149 40.67 -16.28 10.59
C THR A 149 41.77 -15.92 9.60
N PHE A 150 42.44 -14.79 9.85
CA PHE A 150 43.85 -14.62 9.46
C PHE A 150 44.67 -14.45 10.73
N LYS A 151 45.35 -15.52 11.15
CA LYS A 151 46.38 -15.48 12.19
C LYS A 151 47.64 -14.89 11.56
N ILE A 152 48.10 -13.76 12.09
CA ILE A 152 49.44 -13.23 11.80
C ILE A 152 50.44 -14.11 12.56
N VAL A 153 51.35 -14.75 11.83
CA VAL A 153 52.51 -15.44 12.40
C VAL A 153 53.65 -14.42 12.45
N LYS A 154 54.23 -14.22 13.64
CA LYS A 154 55.49 -13.48 13.85
C LYS A 154 56.65 -14.47 13.86
#